data_AF-A0A177NLD1-F1
#
_entry.id   AF-A0A177NLD1-F1
#
_cell.length_a   1.000
_cell.length_b   1.000
_cell.length_c   1.000
_cell.angle_alpha   90.00
_cell.angle_beta   90.00
_cell.angle_gamma   90.00
#
_symmetry.space_group_name_H-M   'P 1'
#
loop_
_entity.id
_entity.type
_entity.pdbx_description
1 polymer ?
#
loop_
_entity_poly.entity_id
_entity_poly.type
_entity_poly.pdbx_seq_one_letter_code
_entity_poly.pdbx_strand_id
1 'polypeptide(L)'
;MDLFADYATFGYRPHGFNMAEKFLRLFHKQADEFELELLRRMRYAHYAMYQVEETNGLDTLIVVDVFNKVKYKIIDHQMAKTAHQGLILAGHLLDFDDFSIQTGGTVLVTREIIESDEVVRVIDRIHDDQLGDFLSNPANGAKLAKGIISAALKQGQTSNFKHERL
;
A
#
# COMPACT_ATOMS: atom_id res chain seq x y z
N MET A 1 -2.93 12.32 -4.85
CA MET A 1 -1.65 11.75 -5.27
C MET A 1 -1.98 10.66 -6.27
N ASP A 2 -1.32 10.61 -7.43
CA ASP A 2 -1.53 9.51 -8.37
C ASP A 2 -0.65 8.30 -8.02
N LEU A 3 -0.92 7.15 -8.63
CA LEU A 3 -0.19 5.90 -8.37
C LEU A 3 1.32 6.03 -8.64
N PHE A 4 1.72 6.89 -9.58
CA PHE A 4 3.13 7.06 -9.93
C PHE A 4 3.89 7.84 -8.84
N ALA A 5 3.32 8.95 -8.36
CA ALA A 5 3.89 9.75 -7.28
C ALA A 5 4.01 8.93 -5.98
N ASP A 6 3.02 8.09 -5.71
CA ASP A 6 3.03 7.18 -4.57
C ASP A 6 4.17 6.14 -4.68
N TYR A 7 4.29 5.49 -5.84
CA TYR A 7 5.41 4.59 -6.13
C TYR A 7 6.77 5.28 -6.05
N ALA A 8 6.91 6.48 -6.61
CA ALA A 8 8.15 7.24 -6.58
C ALA A 8 8.57 7.59 -5.14
N THR A 9 7.60 7.82 -4.25
CA THR A 9 7.85 8.18 -2.86
C THR A 9 8.25 6.98 -2.01
N PHE A 10 7.50 5.88 -2.10
CA PHE A 10 7.61 4.75 -1.16
C PHE A 10 8.21 3.47 -1.77
N GLY A 11 7.95 3.21 -3.05
CA GLY A 11 8.38 2.00 -3.75
C GLY A 11 9.74 2.13 -4.44
N TYR A 12 10.08 3.30 -5.00
CA TYR A 12 11.35 3.51 -5.68
C TYR A 12 12.51 3.61 -4.68
N ARG A 13 13.38 2.59 -4.69
CA ARG A 13 14.46 2.40 -3.69
C ARG A 13 15.87 2.33 -4.29
N PRO A 14 16.37 3.38 -4.97
CA PRO A 14 17.76 3.43 -5.41
C PRO A 14 18.70 3.40 -4.20
N HIS A 15 19.62 2.43 -4.18
CA HIS A 15 20.51 2.14 -3.05
C HIS A 15 19.79 1.67 -1.76
N GLY A 16 18.58 1.11 -1.88
CA GLY A 16 17.87 0.47 -0.75
C GLY A 16 16.94 1.38 0.05
N PHE A 17 17.00 2.71 -0.14
CA PHE A 17 16.21 3.69 0.60
C PHE A 17 15.10 4.29 -0.27
N ASN A 18 13.89 4.42 0.30
CA ASN A 18 12.81 5.17 -0.34
C ASN A 18 13.05 6.69 -0.23
N MET A 19 12.23 7.49 -0.91
CA MET A 19 12.43 8.95 -0.94
C MET A 19 12.19 9.60 0.43
N ALA A 20 11.24 9.08 1.23
CA ALA A 20 11.03 9.56 2.59
C ALA A 20 12.28 9.36 3.46
N GLU A 21 12.93 8.20 3.39
CA GLU A 21 14.18 7.93 4.11
C GLU A 21 15.33 8.81 3.63
N LYS A 22 15.45 9.02 2.32
CA LYS A 22 16.46 9.94 1.76
C LYS A 22 16.27 11.36 2.28
N PHE A 23 15.02 11.83 2.29
CA PHE A 23 14.69 13.15 2.79
C PHE A 23 15.02 13.28 4.28
N LEU A 24 14.62 12.29 5.10
CA LEU A 24 14.97 12.24 6.52
C LEU A 24 16.48 12.33 6.73
N ARG A 25 17.29 11.57 5.99
CA ARG A 25 18.76 11.60 6.13
C ARG A 25 19.36 12.96 5.82
N LEU A 26 18.91 13.61 4.74
CA LEU A 26 19.47 14.87 4.26
C LEU A 26 18.98 16.10 5.03
N PHE A 27 17.72 16.09 5.46
CA PHE A 27 17.02 17.29 5.94
C PHE A 27 16.54 17.19 7.39
N HIS A 28 16.91 16.15 8.16
CA HIS A 28 16.48 16.00 9.57
C HIS A 28 16.72 17.24 10.45
N LYS A 29 17.74 18.05 10.16
CA LYS A 29 18.04 19.27 10.94
C LYS A 29 17.09 20.43 10.67
N GLN A 30 16.32 20.36 9.60
CA GLN A 30 15.39 21.41 9.15
C GLN A 30 13.93 21.06 9.50
N ALA A 31 13.67 19.81 9.87
CA ALA A 31 12.35 19.33 10.23
C ALA A 31 12.08 19.54 11.72
N ASP A 32 10.86 19.94 12.06
CA ASP A 32 10.42 19.95 13.46
C ASP A 32 10.18 18.52 13.99
N GLU A 33 9.87 18.38 15.28
CA GLU A 33 9.68 17.06 15.92
C GLU A 33 8.52 16.28 15.30
N PHE A 34 7.45 16.96 14.92
CA PHE A 34 6.28 16.33 14.32
C PHE A 34 6.60 15.84 12.90
N GLU A 35 7.25 16.67 12.09
CA GLU A 35 7.71 16.31 10.75
C GLU A 35 8.71 15.17 10.79
N LEU A 36 9.63 15.16 11.77
CA LEU A 36 10.57 14.07 11.98
C LEU A 36 9.86 12.75 12.29
N GLU A 37 8.84 12.78 13.14
CA GLU A 37 8.07 11.57 13.45
C GLU A 37 7.28 11.08 12.24
N LEU A 38 6.64 11.99 11.49
CA LEU A 38 5.95 11.62 10.26
C LEU A 38 6.91 10.99 9.24
N LEU A 39 8.08 11.58 9.01
CA LEU A 39 9.11 11.05 8.12
C LEU A 39 9.65 9.69 8.59
N ARG A 40 9.77 9.48 9.91
CA ARG A 40 10.12 8.19 10.51
C ARG A 40 9.04 7.14 10.30
N ARG A 41 7.76 7.48 10.27
CA ARG A 41 6.70 6.54 9.90
C ARG A 41 6.71 6.29 8.38
N MET A 42 6.88 7.34 7.58
CA MET A 42 6.94 7.26 6.11
C MET A 42 8.08 6.41 5.57
N ARG A 43 9.25 6.37 6.22
CA ARG A 43 10.35 5.50 5.78
C ARG A 43 9.99 4.01 5.84
N TYR A 44 9.11 3.64 6.76
CA TYR A 44 8.64 2.27 6.99
C TYR A 44 7.33 1.96 6.27
N ALA A 45 6.84 2.88 5.44
CA ALA A 45 5.69 2.60 4.59
C ALA A 45 5.94 1.33 3.78
N HIS A 46 4.98 0.41 3.84
CA HIS A 46 5.05 -0.90 3.22
C HIS A 46 3.88 -1.06 2.26
N TYR A 47 4.10 -1.78 1.15
CA TYR A 47 3.04 -2.06 0.20
C TYR A 47 2.30 -3.32 0.64
N ALA A 48 0.99 -3.23 0.82
CA ALA A 48 0.15 -4.33 1.25
C ALA A 48 -0.96 -4.57 0.23
N MET A 49 -1.35 -5.83 0.09
CA MET A 49 -2.57 -6.24 -0.59
C MET A 49 -3.49 -6.85 0.47
N TYR A 50 -4.65 -6.26 0.70
CA TYR A 50 -5.51 -6.62 1.81
C TYR A 50 -6.97 -6.72 1.39
N GLN A 51 -7.67 -7.66 2.01
CA GLN A 51 -9.10 -7.85 1.85
C GLN A 51 -9.83 -7.13 2.99
N VAL A 52 -10.91 -6.43 2.66
CA VAL A 52 -11.83 -5.82 3.64
C VAL A 52 -12.64 -6.92 4.33
N GLU A 53 -12.51 -7.02 5.64
CA GLU A 53 -13.29 -7.95 6.47
C GLU A 53 -14.50 -7.26 7.09
N GLU A 54 -14.32 -6.03 7.58
CA GLU A 54 -15.37 -5.26 8.25
C GLU A 54 -15.21 -3.78 7.98
N THR A 55 -16.32 -3.06 7.94
CA THR A 55 -16.34 -1.59 7.98
C THR A 55 -17.34 -1.13 9.02
N ASN A 56 -17.02 -0.06 9.74
CA ASN A 56 -17.98 0.60 10.64
C ASN A 56 -18.91 1.58 9.90
N GLY A 57 -18.73 1.77 8.59
CA GLY A 57 -19.54 2.70 7.79
C GLY A 57 -19.29 4.19 8.06
N LEU A 58 -18.32 4.52 8.92
CA LEU A 58 -18.06 5.88 9.39
C LEU A 58 -16.65 6.35 9.02
N ASP A 59 -15.63 5.64 9.49
CA ASP A 59 -14.23 6.09 9.40
C ASP A 59 -13.18 4.99 9.46
N THR A 60 -13.57 3.76 9.78
CA THR A 60 -12.63 2.69 10.07
C THR A 60 -13.00 1.44 9.28
N LEU A 61 -11.97 0.78 8.75
CA LEU A 61 -12.04 -0.54 8.14
C LEU A 61 -11.14 -1.51 8.91
N ILE A 62 -11.59 -2.74 9.01
CA ILE A 62 -10.76 -3.87 9.39
C ILE A 62 -10.43 -4.62 8.12
N VAL A 63 -9.13 -4.78 7.86
CA VAL A 63 -8.64 -5.49 6.68
C VAL A 63 -7.63 -6.56 7.07
N VAL A 64 -7.46 -7.56 6.23
CA VAL A 64 -6.48 -8.64 6.42
C VAL A 64 -5.59 -8.72 5.20
N ASP A 65 -4.28 -8.68 5.42
CA ASP A 65 -3.29 -8.89 4.36
C ASP A 65 -3.46 -10.26 3.71
N VAL A 66 -3.50 -10.28 2.39
CA VAL A 66 -3.75 -11.49 1.61
C VAL A 66 -2.60 -12.49 1.75
N PHE A 67 -1.37 -12.01 1.93
CA PHE A 67 -0.18 -12.85 1.99
C PHE A 67 0.13 -13.27 3.43
N ASN A 68 0.38 -12.32 4.33
CA ASN A 68 0.88 -12.63 5.68
C ASN A 68 -0.22 -12.77 6.75
N LYS A 69 -1.49 -12.56 6.37
CA LYS A 69 -2.68 -12.65 7.25
C LYS A 69 -2.66 -11.68 8.44
N VAL A 70 -1.79 -10.67 8.42
CA VAL A 70 -1.80 -9.59 9.41
C VAL A 70 -3.09 -8.79 9.27
N LYS A 71 -3.68 -8.45 10.41
CA LYS A 71 -4.90 -7.66 10.50
C LYS A 71 -4.53 -6.19 10.72
N TYR A 72 -5.06 -5.30 9.88
CA TYR A 72 -4.88 -3.86 10.03
C TYR A 72 -6.22 -3.19 10.34
N LYS A 73 -6.16 -2.16 11.19
CA LYS A 73 -7.24 -1.21 11.40
C LYS A 73 -6.92 0.04 10.58
N ILE A 74 -7.57 0.21 9.44
CA ILE A 74 -7.34 1.36 8.56
C ILE A 74 -8.32 2.48 8.93
N ILE A 75 -7.80 3.69 9.14
CA ILE A 75 -8.62 4.90 9.28
C ILE A 75 -8.70 5.60 7.92
N ASP A 76 -9.87 5.53 7.30
CA ASP A 76 -10.22 6.27 6.07
C ASP A 76 -11.73 6.51 6.02
N HIS A 77 -12.12 7.79 6.10
CA HIS A 77 -13.52 8.22 6.12
C HIS A 77 -14.29 7.88 4.85
N GLN A 78 -13.66 8.05 3.69
CA GLN A 78 -14.33 7.84 2.41
C GLN A 78 -14.43 6.34 2.11
N MET A 79 -13.37 5.60 2.41
CA MET A 79 -13.31 4.18 2.17
C MET A 79 -14.22 3.39 3.11
N ALA A 80 -14.29 3.76 4.39
CA ALA A 80 -15.20 3.10 5.33
C ALA A 80 -16.67 3.19 4.88
N LYS A 81 -17.05 4.28 4.20
CA LYS A 81 -18.41 4.47 3.67
C LYS A 81 -18.70 3.74 2.36
N THR A 82 -17.67 3.36 1.60
CA THR A 82 -17.82 2.89 0.21
C THR A 82 -17.33 1.48 -0.01
N ALA A 83 -16.41 0.99 0.83
CA ALA A 83 -15.95 -0.37 0.79
C ALA A 83 -17.00 -1.32 1.36
N HIS A 84 -16.95 -2.57 0.91
CA HIS A 84 -17.74 -3.67 1.44
C HIS A 84 -16.85 -4.87 1.73
N GLN A 85 -17.35 -5.80 2.53
CA GLN A 85 -16.64 -7.04 2.83
C GLN A 85 -16.27 -7.79 1.55
N GLY A 86 -15.07 -8.37 1.52
CA GLY A 86 -14.52 -9.11 0.38
C GLY A 86 -13.81 -8.26 -0.67
N LEU A 87 -13.87 -6.92 -0.58
CA LEU A 87 -13.13 -6.03 -1.48
C LEU A 87 -11.62 -6.21 -1.27
N ILE A 88 -10.85 -6.44 -2.34
CA ILE A 88 -9.39 -6.53 -2.26
C ILE A 88 -8.78 -5.23 -2.77
N LEU A 89 -7.91 -4.65 -1.95
CA LEU A 89 -7.24 -3.39 -2.23
C LEU A 89 -5.72 -3.58 -2.14
N ALA A 90 -4.97 -2.75 -2.85
CA ALA A 90 -3.52 -2.69 -2.74
C ALA A 90 -3.01 -1.25 -2.72
N GLY A 91 -2.14 -0.95 -1.78
CA GLY A 91 -1.60 0.40 -1.57
C GLY A 91 -0.49 0.40 -0.52
N HIS A 92 0.20 1.53 -0.38
CA HIS A 92 1.12 1.68 0.75
C HIS A 92 0.34 2.00 2.02
N LEU A 93 0.72 1.33 3.11
CA LEU A 93 0.24 1.59 4.45
C LEU A 93 1.32 2.26 5.28
N LEU A 94 0.89 3.18 6.12
CA LEU A 94 1.67 3.84 7.15
C LEU A 94 1.11 3.43 8.51
N ASP A 95 1.91 2.75 9.32
CA ASP A 95 1.46 2.20 10.59
C ASP A 95 1.74 3.15 11.76
N PHE A 96 0.69 3.36 12.54
CA PHE A 96 0.63 4.13 13.78
C PHE A 96 0.13 3.21 14.89
N ASP A 97 1.01 2.36 15.40
CA ASP A 97 0.83 1.49 16.58
C ASP A 97 -0.53 0.75 16.65
N ASP A 98 -1.63 1.44 16.96
CA ASP A 98 -3.01 0.94 17.01
C ASP A 98 -3.79 0.99 15.68
N PHE A 99 -3.32 1.73 14.67
CA PHE A 99 -4.00 1.90 13.38
C PHE A 99 -3.02 2.11 12.23
N SER A 100 -3.52 1.98 11.00
CA SER A 100 -2.79 2.31 9.78
C SER A 100 -3.57 3.34 8.97
N ILE A 101 -2.87 4.09 8.13
CA ILE A 101 -3.50 4.91 7.09
C ILE A 101 -2.96 4.49 5.73
N GLN A 102 -3.80 4.64 4.71
CA GLN A 102 -3.36 4.51 3.33
C GLN A 102 -2.66 5.78 2.89
N THR A 103 -1.70 5.62 1.99
CA THR A 103 -1.20 6.72 1.20
C THR A 103 -2.15 7.04 0.06
N GLY A 104 -1.89 8.12 -0.67
CA GLY A 104 -2.82 8.60 -1.69
C GLY A 104 -2.97 7.68 -2.91
N GLY A 105 -2.18 6.62 -3.08
CA GLY A 105 -2.30 5.67 -4.19
C GLY A 105 -2.81 4.30 -3.74
N THR A 106 -4.13 4.06 -3.85
CA THR A 106 -4.75 2.75 -3.59
C THR A 106 -5.46 2.24 -4.84
N VAL A 107 -5.22 0.97 -5.16
CA VAL A 107 -5.76 0.24 -6.32
C VAL A 107 -6.81 -0.76 -5.86
N LEU A 108 -7.95 -0.81 -6.56
CA LEU A 108 -8.88 -1.94 -6.45
C LEU A 108 -8.29 -3.13 -7.19
N VAL A 109 -8.02 -4.21 -6.47
CA VAL A 109 -7.40 -5.40 -7.06
C VAL A 109 -8.49 -6.27 -7.65
N THR A 110 -8.66 -6.18 -8.96
CA THR A 110 -9.57 -7.06 -9.71
C THR A 110 -8.87 -8.35 -10.12
N ARG A 111 -9.65 -9.33 -10.58
CA ARG A 111 -9.11 -10.59 -11.10
C ARG A 111 -8.14 -10.35 -12.25
N GLU A 112 -8.45 -9.43 -13.14
CA GLU A 112 -7.63 -9.08 -14.29
C GLU A 112 -6.27 -8.49 -13.87
N ILE A 113 -6.22 -7.76 -12.75
CA ILE A 113 -4.95 -7.27 -12.18
C ILE A 113 -4.13 -8.43 -11.62
N ILE A 114 -4.76 -9.36 -10.88
CA ILE A 114 -4.07 -10.52 -10.29
C ILE A 114 -3.50 -11.43 -11.38
N GLU A 115 -4.27 -11.67 -12.45
CA GLU A 115 -3.88 -12.53 -13.57
C GLU A 115 -2.92 -11.84 -14.56
N SER A 116 -2.54 -10.58 -14.34
CA SER A 116 -1.63 -9.88 -15.25
C SER A 116 -0.20 -10.43 -15.16
N ASP A 117 0.49 -10.47 -16.31
CA ASP A 117 1.88 -10.93 -16.39
C ASP A 117 2.82 -10.18 -15.43
N GLU A 118 2.57 -8.90 -15.14
CA GLU A 118 3.35 -8.11 -14.19
C GLU A 118 3.23 -8.63 -12.76
N VAL A 119 2.02 -9.00 -12.35
CA VAL A 119 1.71 -9.44 -10.99
C VAL A 119 2.09 -10.91 -10.80
N VAL A 120 1.69 -11.77 -11.75
CA VAL A 120 2.03 -13.20 -11.75
C VAL A 120 3.54 -13.40 -11.65
N ARG A 121 4.35 -12.67 -12.43
CA ARG A 121 5.83 -12.78 -12.34
C ARG A 121 6.41 -12.39 -10.99
N VAL A 122 5.73 -11.57 -10.20
CA VAL A 122 6.17 -11.23 -8.83
C VAL A 122 5.74 -12.34 -7.88
N ILE A 123 4.49 -12.80 -7.98
CA ILE A 123 3.92 -13.86 -7.14
C ILE A 123 4.66 -15.20 -7.34
N ASP A 124 4.95 -15.59 -8.59
CA ASP A 124 5.65 -16.84 -8.93
C ASP A 124 7.07 -16.92 -8.37
N ARG A 125 7.64 -15.78 -7.94
CA ARG A 125 8.97 -15.72 -7.31
C ARG A 125 8.90 -15.87 -5.79
N ILE A 126 7.70 -15.94 -5.23
CA ILE A 126 7.49 -16.16 -3.81
C ILE A 126 7.41 -17.67 -3.60
N HIS A 127 8.36 -18.22 -2.86
CA HIS A 127 8.26 -19.61 -2.40
C HIS A 127 7.21 -19.70 -1.27
N ASP A 128 6.38 -20.74 -1.27
CA ASP A 128 5.25 -20.90 -0.34
C ASP A 128 5.66 -20.79 1.14
N ASP A 129 6.87 -21.20 1.48
CA ASP A 129 7.45 -21.14 2.83
C ASP A 129 7.98 -19.75 3.22
N GLN A 130 8.07 -18.82 2.26
CA GLN A 130 8.61 -17.47 2.45
C GLN A 130 7.56 -16.37 2.26
N LEU A 131 6.28 -16.72 2.10
CA LEU A 131 5.24 -15.75 1.76
C LEU A 131 5.11 -14.60 2.78
N GLY A 132 5.19 -14.91 4.09
CA GLY A 132 5.17 -13.92 5.17
C GLY A 132 6.45 -13.05 5.22
N ASP A 133 7.60 -13.68 5.00
CA ASP A 133 8.91 -13.01 5.00
C ASP A 133 9.18 -12.23 3.72
N PHE A 134 8.49 -12.56 2.63
CA PHE A 134 8.66 -11.90 1.35
C PHE A 134 8.26 -10.43 1.45
N LEU A 135 7.12 -10.13 2.06
CA LEU A 135 6.63 -8.75 2.22
C LEU A 135 7.27 -8.01 3.39
N SER A 136 7.90 -8.70 4.34
CA SER A 136 8.71 -8.03 5.37
C SER A 136 9.95 -7.35 4.78
N ASN A 137 10.40 -7.78 3.59
CA ASN A 137 11.43 -7.11 2.81
C ASN A 137 10.84 -5.94 1.98
N PRO A 138 11.21 -4.68 2.28
CA PRO A 138 10.67 -3.52 1.56
C PRO A 138 10.97 -3.50 0.06
N ALA A 139 12.05 -4.16 -0.39
CA ALA A 139 12.37 -4.26 -1.82
C ALA A 139 11.43 -5.20 -2.57
N ASN A 140 10.88 -6.21 -1.89
CA ASN A 140 9.89 -7.11 -2.45
C ASN A 140 8.51 -6.45 -2.48
N GLY A 141 8.13 -5.74 -1.41
CA GLY A 141 6.95 -4.87 -1.42
C GLY A 141 6.97 -3.87 -2.58
N ALA A 142 8.13 -3.27 -2.86
CA ALA A 142 8.30 -2.38 -4.02
C ALA A 142 8.11 -3.09 -5.38
N LYS A 143 8.53 -4.36 -5.52
CA LYS A 143 8.29 -5.14 -6.75
C LYS A 143 6.80 -5.42 -6.93
N LEU A 144 6.11 -5.80 -5.84
CA LEU A 144 4.66 -6.00 -5.86
C LEU A 144 3.93 -4.70 -6.21
N ALA A 145 4.30 -3.59 -5.59
CA ALA A 145 3.78 -2.26 -5.92
C ALA A 145 3.93 -1.94 -7.40
N LYS A 146 5.14 -2.15 -7.96
CA LYS A 146 5.39 -1.96 -9.39
C LYS A 146 4.47 -2.85 -10.25
N GLY A 147 4.31 -4.12 -9.88
CA GLY A 147 3.48 -5.06 -10.62
C GLY A 147 2.02 -4.63 -10.68
N ILE A 148 1.43 -4.37 -9.50
CA ILE A 148 0.03 -3.96 -9.35
C ILE A 148 -0.23 -2.61 -10.02
N ILE A 149 0.62 -1.62 -9.79
CA ILE A 149 0.46 -0.29 -10.40
C ILE A 149 0.60 -0.37 -11.92
N SER A 150 1.55 -1.14 -12.45
CA SER A 150 1.70 -1.30 -13.90
C SER A 150 0.47 -1.96 -14.52
N ALA A 151 -0.09 -2.98 -13.86
CA ALA A 151 -1.31 -3.66 -14.29
C ALA A 151 -2.51 -2.71 -14.29
N ALA A 152 -2.70 -1.97 -13.19
CA ALA A 152 -3.77 -0.99 -13.04
C ALA A 152 -3.70 0.11 -14.12
N LEU A 153 -2.50 0.67 -14.36
CA LEU A 153 -2.28 1.68 -15.40
C LEU A 153 -2.61 1.13 -16.81
N LYS A 154 -2.23 -0.11 -17.12
CA LYS A 154 -2.54 -0.75 -18.41
C LYS A 154 -4.04 -0.96 -18.62
N GLN A 155 -4.79 -1.16 -17.55
CA GLN A 155 -6.25 -1.31 -17.60
C GLN A 155 -6.99 0.03 -17.56
N GLY A 156 -6.29 1.16 -17.55
CA GLY A 156 -6.91 2.48 -17.44
C GLY A 156 -7.45 2.81 -16.04
N GLN A 157 -7.12 2.00 -15.03
CA GLN A 157 -7.49 2.23 -13.63
C GLN A 157 -6.46 3.15 -12.96
N THR A 158 -6.44 4.42 -13.39
CA THR A 158 -5.43 5.41 -12.96
C THR A 158 -5.93 6.34 -11.85
N SER A 159 -7.23 6.37 -11.58
CA SER A 159 -7.84 7.17 -10.52
C SER A 159 -7.88 6.39 -9.20
N ASN A 160 -7.68 7.10 -8.09
CA ASN A 160 -7.97 6.58 -6.76
C ASN A 160 -9.37 5.98 -6.74
N PHE A 161 -9.53 4.83 -6.07
CA PHE A 161 -10.82 4.20 -5.86
C PHE A 161 -11.87 5.25 -5.46
N LYS A 162 -12.80 5.52 -6.39
CA LYS A 162 -13.99 6.33 -6.17
C LYS A 162 -15.16 5.48 -6.62
N HIS A 163 -15.95 5.00 -5.66
CA HIS A 163 -17.23 4.40 -5.98
C HIS A 163 -18.25 5.54 -6.17
N GLU A 164 -18.78 5.70 -7.38
CA GLU A 164 -19.99 6.49 -7.60
C GLU A 164 -21.18 5.65 -7.11
N ARG A 165 -22.02 6.23 -6.26
CA ARG A 165 -23.25 5.57 -5.80
C ARG A 165 -24.13 5.26 -7.01
N LEU A 166 -24.46 3.99 -7.22
CA LEU A 166 -25.65 3.59 -7.99
C LEU A 166 -26.92 3.95 -7.22
#